data_AF-A0A3N5N0J5-F1
#
_entry.id   AF-A0A3N5N0J5-F1
#
_cell.length_a   1.000
_cell.length_b   1.000
_cell.length_c   1.000
_cell.angle_alpha   90.00
_cell.angle_beta   90.00
_cell.angle_gamma   90.00
#
_symmetry.space_group_name_H-M   'P 1'
#
loop_
_entity.id
_entity.type
_entity.pdbx_description
1 polymer ?
#
loop_
_entity_poly.entity_id
_entity_poly.type
_entity_poly.pdbx_seq_one_letter_code
_entity_poly.pdbx_strand_id
1 'polypeptide(L)' 'MFGFDRAVAHGMWSMARSLAALGGDALAPPVDVKVEFKFPLFMPAIARLEHWGKDGRRVFVLKDVESERPHLAGSARRG' A
#
# COMPACT_ATOMS: atom_id res chain seq x y z
N MET A 1 0.03 -26.52 1.00
CA MET A 1 -0.05 -25.24 1.74
C MET A 1 1.14 -24.39 1.29
N PHE A 2 0.91 -23.20 0.74
CA PHE A 2 1.98 -22.34 0.22
C PHE A 2 2.64 -21.55 1.36
N GLY A 3 3.62 -22.15 2.06
CA GLY A 3 4.68 -21.45 2.81
C GLY A 3 4.31 -20.45 3.92
N PHE A 4 3.04 -20.31 4.31
CA PHE A 4 2.58 -19.34 5.29
C PHE A 4 1.69 -20.00 6.34
N ASP A 5 1.98 -19.72 7.61
CA ASP A 5 1.26 -20.31 8.75
C ASP A 5 -0.10 -19.65 9.02
N ARG A 6 -0.40 -18.55 8.33
CA ARG A 6 -1.61 -17.74 8.48
C ARG A 6 -2.10 -17.20 7.15
N ALA A 7 -3.39 -16.87 7.07
CA ALA A 7 -3.97 -16.20 5.90
C ALA A 7 -3.30 -14.84 5.65
N VAL A 8 -3.03 -14.55 4.38
CA VAL A 8 -2.38 -13.31 3.94
C VAL A 8 -3.37 -12.48 3.13
N ALA A 9 -3.43 -11.17 3.40
CA ALA A 9 -4.21 -10.26 2.59
C ALA A 9 -3.65 -10.18 1.15
N HIS A 10 -4.54 -10.13 0.16
CA HIS A 10 -4.12 -10.07 -1.24
C HIS A 10 -3.38 -8.75 -1.53
N GLY A 11 -2.23 -8.81 -2.20
CA GLY A 11 -1.43 -7.62 -2.50
C GLY A 11 -2.23 -6.54 -3.24
N MET A 12 -2.95 -6.93 -4.29
CA MET A 12 -3.79 -6.00 -5.07
C MET A 12 -4.92 -5.37 -4.24
N TRP A 13 -5.46 -6.10 -3.27
CA TRP A 13 -6.46 -5.56 -2.35
C TRP A 13 -5.83 -4.52 -1.41
N SER A 14 -4.66 -4.80 -0.83
CA SER A 14 -3.92 -3.85 0.01
C SER A 14 -3.52 -2.58 -0.76
N MET A 15 -3.15 -2.72 -2.04
CA MET A 15 -2.88 -1.60 -2.94
C MET A 15 -4.13 -0.75 -3.14
N ALA A 16 -5.26 -1.35 -3.57
CA ALA A 16 -6.50 -0.62 -3.81
C ALA A 16 -7.02 0.08 -2.54
N ARG A 17 -6.94 -0.59 -1.38
CA ARG A 17 -7.31 -0.02 -0.09
C ARG A 17 -6.41 1.15 0.29
N SER A 18 -5.11 1.07 0.01
CA SER A 18 -4.17 2.17 0.26
C SER A 18 -4.50 3.38 -0.62
N LEU A 19 -4.74 3.18 -1.91
CA LEU A 19 -5.13 4.26 -2.84
C LEU A 19 -6.44 4.93 -2.42
N ALA A 20 -7.44 4.14 -2.03
CA ALA A 20 -8.72 4.66 -1.55
C ALA A 20 -8.56 5.54 -0.29
N ALA A 21 -7.61 5.21 0.58
CA ALA A 21 -7.33 5.98 1.79
C ALA A 21 -6.56 7.30 1.52
N LEU A 22 -5.89 7.45 0.37
CA LEU A 22 -5.22 8.70 -0.02
C LEU A 22 -6.21 9.81 -0.43
N GLY A 23 -7.46 9.45 -0.77
CA GLY A 23 -8.50 10.39 -1.17
C GLY A 23 -8.45 10.83 -2.64
N GLY A 24 -9.60 11.27 -3.16
CA GLY A 24 -9.78 11.65 -4.58
C GLY A 24 -9.00 12.90 -5.01
N ASP A 25 -8.82 13.88 -4.10
CA ASP A 25 -8.08 15.11 -4.39
C ASP A 25 -6.58 14.85 -4.62
N ALA A 26 -6.05 13.77 -4.04
CA ALA A 26 -4.64 13.41 -4.22
C ALA A 26 -4.36 12.75 -5.57
N LEU A 27 -5.38 12.13 -6.20
CA LEU A 27 -5.23 11.22 -7.34
C LEU A 27 -6.49 11.24 -8.24
N ALA A 28 -6.56 12.19 -9.16
CA ALA A 28 -7.60 12.21 -10.20
C ALA A 28 -7.24 11.28 -11.38
N PRO A 29 -8.20 10.49 -11.91
CA PRO A 29 -7.98 9.62 -13.07
C PRO A 29 -7.69 10.41 -14.36
N PRO A 30 -6.87 9.87 -15.29
CA PRO A 30 -6.16 8.59 -15.18
C PRO A 30 -4.96 8.67 -14.21
N VAL A 31 -4.65 7.55 -13.55
CA VAL A 31 -3.55 7.45 -12.58
C VAL A 31 -2.64 6.28 -12.95
N ASP A 32 -1.34 6.57 -13.07
CA ASP A 32 -0.28 5.56 -13.08
C ASP A 32 0.08 5.19 -11.64
N VAL A 33 -0.01 3.91 -11.29
CA VAL A 33 0.40 3.39 -9.99
C VAL A 33 1.53 2.39 -10.16
N LYS A 34 2.62 2.61 -9.41
CA LYS A 34 3.70 1.64 -9.23
C LYS A 34 3.68 1.13 -7.79
N VAL A 35 3.78 -0.18 -7.62
CA VAL A 35 3.72 -0.84 -6.32
C VAL A 35 4.74 -1.95 -6.21
N GLU A 36 5.33 -2.09 -5.04
CA GLU A 36 6.20 -3.20 -4.65
C GLU A 36 5.64 -3.85 -3.39
N PHE A 37 5.32 -5.14 -3.48
CA PHE A 37 4.92 -5.96 -2.33
C PHE A 37 6.17 -6.50 -1.65
N LYS A 38 6.35 -6.19 -0.36
CA LYS A 38 7.59 -6.42 0.38
C LYS A 38 7.44 -7.61 1.34
N PHE A 39 6.58 -7.48 2.35
CA PHE A 39 6.31 -8.52 3.34
C PHE A 39 4.82 -8.89 3.38
N PRO A 40 4.48 -10.18 3.65
CA PRO A 40 3.09 -10.61 3.80
C PRO A 40 2.36 -9.82 4.89
N LEU A 41 1.11 -9.44 4.63
CA LEU A 41 0.20 -8.86 5.63
C LEU A 41 -0.69 -9.98 6.19
N PHE A 42 -0.34 -10.55 7.33
CA PHE A 42 -1.06 -11.67 7.96
C PHE A 42 -2.34 -11.20 8.65
N MET A 43 -3.46 -11.85 8.38
CA MET A 43 -4.77 -11.46 8.95
C MET A 43 -5.08 -12.19 10.27
N PRO A 44 -5.85 -11.56 11.20
CA PRO A 44 -6.22 -10.14 11.21
C PRO A 44 -5.00 -9.23 11.45
N ALA A 45 -5.03 -8.01 10.90
CA ALA A 45 -3.92 -7.06 10.97
C ALA A 45 -4.41 -5.63 11.21
N ILE A 46 -3.56 -4.85 11.88
CA ILE A 46 -3.64 -3.38 11.91
C ILE A 46 -2.36 -2.88 11.23
N ALA A 47 -2.51 -2.04 10.20
CA ALA A 47 -1.40 -1.46 9.47
C ALA A 47 -1.57 0.06 9.37
N ARG A 48 -0.45 0.79 9.35
CA ARG A 48 -0.42 2.24 9.15
C ARG A 48 -0.10 2.55 7.69
N LEU A 49 -0.88 3.44 7.09
CA LEU A 49 -0.55 4.05 5.80
C LEU A 49 0.13 5.39 6.04
N GLU A 50 1.35 5.54 5.54
CA GLU A 50 2.07 6.82 5.48
C GLU A 50 2.15 7.28 4.02
N HIS A 51 2.03 8.58 3.78
CA HIS A 51 2.12 9.12 2.43
C HIS A 51 2.62 10.57 2.39
N TRP A 52 3.31 10.93 1.31
CA TRP A 52 3.85 12.28 1.11
C TRP A 52 3.99 12.61 -0.39
N GLY A 53 4.28 13.87 -0.70
CA GLY A 53 4.51 14.33 -2.07
C GLY A 53 6.01 14.28 -2.39
N LYS A 54 6.38 13.74 -3.56
CA LYS A 54 7.76 13.73 -4.04
C LYS A 54 7.80 13.69 -5.57
N ASP A 55 8.53 14.62 -6.19
CA ASP A 55 8.76 14.66 -7.65
C ASP A 55 7.46 14.59 -8.49
N GLY A 56 6.42 15.31 -8.07
CA GLY A 56 5.10 15.29 -8.73
C GLY A 56 4.32 13.97 -8.56
N ARG A 57 4.76 13.09 -7.66
CA ARG A 57 4.11 11.83 -7.31
C ARG A 57 3.61 11.85 -5.86
N ARG A 58 2.54 11.10 -5.62
CA ARG A 58 2.11 10.70 -4.27
C ARG A 58 2.82 9.40 -3.91
N VAL A 59 3.76 9.45 -2.99
CA VAL A 59 4.44 8.25 -2.47
C VAL A 59 3.68 7.75 -1.25
N PHE A 60 3.55 6.44 -1.11
CA PHE A 60 2.84 5.82 0.00
C PHE A 60 3.49 4.51 0.45
N VAL A 61 3.40 4.22 1.74
CA VAL A 61 3.92 2.99 2.37
C VAL A 61 2.87 2.47 3.36
N LEU A 62 2.49 1.21 3.20
CA LEU A 62 1.68 0.48 4.17
C LEU A 62 2.64 -0.37 5.03
N LYS A 63 2.67 -0.14 6.33
CA LYS A 63 3.57 -0.84 7.26
C LYS A 63 2.84 -1.38 8.48
N ASP A 64 3.42 -2.42 9.06
CA ASP A 64 2.98 -2.97 10.34
C ASP A 64 3.11 -1.91 11.43
N VAL A 65 2.16 -1.87 12.36
CA VAL A 65 2.12 -0.83 13.41
C VAL A 65 3.14 -1.08 14.52
N GLU A 66 3.51 -2.33 14.77
CA GLU A 66 4.41 -2.72 15.86
C GLU A 66 5.87 -2.80 15.40
N SER A 67 6.11 -3.53 14.31
CA SER A 67 7.45 -3.81 13.78
C SER A 67 7.96 -2.78 12.79
N GLU A 68 7.11 -1.85 12.35
CA GLU A 68 7.36 -0.88 11.28
C GLU A 68 7.77 -1.47 9.93
N ARG A 69 7.67 -2.80 9.76
CA ARG A 69 8.04 -3.46 8.51
C ARG A 69 7.08 -3.07 7.39
N PRO A 70 7.57 -2.70 6.20
CA PRO A 70 6.70 -2.34 5.09
C PRO A 70 6.06 -3.59 4.48
N HIS A 71 4.74 -3.61 4.32
CA HIS A 71 4.06 -4.63 3.52
C HIS A 71 4.00 -4.26 2.05
N LEU A 72 3.85 -2.96 1.79
CA LEU A 72 3.66 -2.40 0.47
C LEU A 72 4.32 -1.02 0.43
N ALA A 73 5.08 -0.76 -0.63
CA ALA A 73 5.54 0.59 -0.96
C ALA A 73 5.09 0.93 -2.38
N GLY A 74 4.70 2.17 -2.62
CA GLY A 74 4.21 2.57 -3.92
C GLY A 74 4.30 4.06 -4.19
N SER A 75 4.08 4.40 -5.45
CA SER A 75 3.92 5.77 -5.90
C SER A 75 2.80 5.86 -6.93
N ALA A 76 2.01 6.91 -6.86
CA ALA A 76 0.95 7.20 -7.80
C ALA A 76 1.15 8.60 -8.40
N ARG A 77 0.84 8.76 -9.67
CA ARG A 77 0.86 10.05 -10.37
C ARG A 77 -0.27 10.11 -11.38
N ARG A 78 -0.68 11.32 -11.77
CA ARG A 78 -1.57 11.49 -12.91
C ARG A 78 -0.88 10.98 -14.19
N GLY A 79 -1.63 10.22 -14.98
CA GLY A 79 -1.22 9.71 -16.29
C GLY A 79 -1.33 10.75 -17.40
#